data_AF-A0A660M7G0-F1
#
_entry.id   AF-A0A660M7G0-F1
#
_cell.length_a   1.000
_cell.length_b   1.000
_cell.length_c   1.000
_cell.angle_alpha   90.00
_cell.angle_beta   90.00
_cell.angle_gamma   90.00
#
_symmetry.space_group_name_H-M   'P 1'
#
loop_
_entity.id
_entity.type
_entity.pdbx_description
1 polymer ?
#
loop_
_entity_poly.entity_id
_entity_poly.type
_entity_poly.pdbx_seq_one_letter_code
_entity_poly.pdbx_strand_id
1 'polypeptide(L)'
;MNFRKYFKKPKSQFLIAIIMVAVVFCIIILAQIISKSNFNKNKTGSANFNFSASDKASNFANQMDSNSIESVANRVSQSVVSIVSKNQKSSRFFYSTEDSASAGTGIIISENGYILTNKHVIEKSSEILVVTNNGDSYENVRVVMVDPMSDIAILKISNAKGLKAAELGDSKKINIGQQVIAIGNALGEYDGTVTSGIISGIGRTVEASSEDGSSREVLTDMIQTDAAINSGNSGGPLVNAQGQVIGINTAVASKAQSIGFAIPISSVKGILKSISKGKEPKRAYLGASYISINQQIRKKYNLDVSKGALVKSRKGNAIVYGSPAQKAGLKD
;
A
#
# COMPACT_ATOMS: atom_id res chain seq x y z
N MET A 1 -51.13 12.46 -87.44
CA MET A 1 -50.83 13.88 -87.12
C MET A 1 -51.86 14.37 -86.09
N ASN A 2 -51.43 15.12 -85.07
CA ASN A 2 -52.17 15.61 -83.86
C ASN A 2 -52.10 14.78 -82.56
N PHE A 3 -50.99 14.91 -81.82
CA PHE A 3 -50.88 14.59 -80.39
C PHE A 3 -51.11 15.84 -79.50
N ARG A 4 -52.16 16.62 -79.79
CA ARG A 4 -52.57 17.76 -78.96
C ARG A 4 -53.84 17.41 -78.17
N LYS A 5 -53.78 16.36 -77.35
CA LYS A 5 -54.78 16.05 -76.31
C LYS A 5 -54.04 15.42 -75.13
N TYR A 6 -54.43 15.80 -73.91
CA TYR A 6 -53.92 15.36 -72.60
C TYR A 6 -52.88 16.24 -71.87
N PHE A 7 -53.16 17.54 -71.76
CA PHE A 7 -52.89 18.23 -70.49
C PHE A 7 -54.23 18.65 -69.87
N LYS A 8 -54.80 17.77 -69.03
CA LYS A 8 -55.94 18.13 -68.18
C LYS A 8 -55.43 19.13 -67.13
N LYS A 9 -56.06 20.31 -67.04
CA LYS A 9 -55.84 21.26 -65.93
C LYS A 9 -55.98 20.49 -64.61
N PRO A 10 -55.07 20.65 -63.63
CA PRO A 10 -55.20 19.96 -62.35
C PRO A 10 -56.54 20.34 -61.72
N LYS A 11 -57.31 19.33 -61.30
CA LYS A 11 -58.58 19.54 -60.61
C LYS A 11 -58.31 20.39 -59.36
N SER A 12 -59.20 21.34 -59.04
CA SER A 12 -59.04 22.30 -57.93
C SER A 12 -58.63 21.66 -56.60
N GLN A 13 -59.03 20.41 -56.36
CA GLN A 13 -58.65 19.61 -55.19
C GLN A 13 -57.13 19.36 -55.06
N PHE A 14 -56.39 19.25 -56.18
CA PHE A 14 -54.94 19.07 -56.15
C PHE A 14 -54.22 20.37 -55.79
N LEU A 15 -54.75 21.51 -56.21
CA LEU A 15 -54.22 22.83 -55.84
C LEU A 15 -54.43 23.11 -54.34
N ILE A 16 -55.59 22.73 -53.80
CA ILE A 16 -55.90 22.86 -52.37
C ILE A 16 -54.96 22.00 -51.52
N ALA A 17 -54.64 20.78 -51.96
CA ALA A 17 -53.71 19.91 -51.25
C ALA A 17 -52.29 20.50 -51.16
N ILE A 18 -51.79 21.10 -52.25
CA ILE A 18 -50.47 21.76 -52.26
C ILE A 18 -50.45 22.97 -51.32
N ILE A 19 -51.52 23.78 -51.30
CA ILE A 19 -51.63 24.93 -50.41
C ILE A 19 -51.65 24.49 -48.94
N MET A 20 -52.39 23.42 -48.60
CA MET A 20 -52.43 22.88 -47.23
C MET A 20 -51.06 22.39 -46.77
N VAL A 21 -50.31 21.70 -47.62
CA VAL A 21 -48.95 21.25 -47.30
C VAL A 21 -48.01 22.44 -47.08
N ALA A 22 -48.10 23.48 -47.92
CA ALA A 22 -47.29 24.69 -47.77
C ALA A 22 -47.61 25.45 -46.46
N VAL A 23 -48.88 25.52 -46.07
CA VAL A 23 -49.30 26.17 -44.81
C VAL A 23 -48.77 25.41 -43.59
N VAL A 24 -48.85 24.07 -43.58
CA VAL A 24 -48.29 23.25 -42.49
C VAL A 24 -46.78 23.46 -42.38
N PHE A 25 -46.07 23.51 -43.51
CA PHE A 25 -44.62 23.74 -43.52
C PHE A 25 -44.26 25.14 -42.98
N CYS A 26 -45.02 26.17 -43.33
CA CYS A 26 -44.85 27.51 -42.79
C CYS A 26 -45.10 27.58 -41.27
N ILE A 27 -46.11 26.87 -40.76
CA ILE A 27 -46.40 26.82 -39.32
C ILE A 27 -45.25 26.16 -38.55
N ILE A 28 -44.67 25.08 -39.08
CA ILE A 28 -43.51 24.40 -38.46
C ILE A 28 -42.29 25.33 -38.40
N ILE A 29 -42.01 26.07 -39.49
CA ILE A 29 -40.90 27.03 -39.53
C ILE A 29 -41.14 28.19 -38.54
N LEU A 30 -42.36 28.72 -38.46
CA LEU A 30 -42.70 29.75 -37.47
C LEU A 30 -42.54 29.25 -36.02
N ALA A 31 -42.95 28.02 -35.73
CA ALA A 31 -42.79 27.42 -34.40
C ALA A 31 -41.29 27.30 -34.01
N GLN A 32 -40.42 26.96 -34.96
CA GLN A 32 -38.98 26.89 -34.70
C GLN A 32 -38.35 28.27 -34.45
N ILE A 33 -38.82 29.32 -35.13
CA ILE A 33 -38.37 30.70 -34.91
C ILE A 33 -38.81 31.21 -33.52
N ILE A 34 -40.06 30.95 -33.13
CA ILE A 34 -40.58 31.35 -31.81
C ILE A 34 -39.84 30.61 -30.68
N SER A 35 -39.52 29.33 -30.86
CA SER A 35 -38.76 28.55 -29.88
C SER A 35 -37.32 29.07 -29.69
N LYS A 36 -36.64 29.46 -30.78
CA LYS A 36 -35.31 30.10 -30.72
C LYS A 36 -35.34 31.51 -30.10
N SER A 37 -36.41 32.26 -30.34
CA SER A 37 -36.61 33.61 -29.77
C SER A 37 -36.76 33.58 -28.24
N ASN A 38 -37.49 32.59 -27.71
CA ASN A 38 -37.68 32.43 -26.26
C ASN A 38 -36.48 31.82 -25.52
N PHE A 39 -35.56 31.16 -26.22
CA PHE A 39 -34.34 30.61 -25.61
C PHE A 39 -33.26 31.68 -25.34
N ASN A 40 -33.36 32.86 -25.95
CA ASN A 40 -32.36 33.93 -25.84
C ASN A 40 -32.72 35.07 -24.86
N LYS A 41 -33.86 34.99 -24.15
CA LYS A 41 -34.31 36.01 -23.18
C LYS A 41 -34.11 35.65 -21.69
N ASN A 42 -33.61 34.45 -21.37
CA ASN A 42 -33.30 34.05 -19.98
C ASN A 42 -31.80 34.13 -19.64
N LYS A 43 -31.07 35.05 -20.29
CA LYS A 43 -29.78 35.55 -19.79
C LYS A 43 -30.03 36.92 -19.17
N THR A 44 -30.32 36.97 -17.87
CA THR A 44 -29.97 38.08 -16.96
C THR A 44 -30.52 37.76 -15.57
N GLY A 45 -29.66 37.12 -14.79
CA GLY A 45 -29.84 36.83 -13.39
C GLY A 45 -28.55 36.28 -12.80
N SER A 46 -27.39 36.76 -13.28
CA SER A 46 -26.12 36.52 -12.61
C SER A 46 -26.15 37.28 -11.29
N ALA A 47 -26.63 36.61 -10.25
CA ALA A 47 -26.09 36.87 -8.93
C ALA A 47 -24.58 36.66 -9.05
N ASN A 48 -23.80 37.73 -8.85
CA ASN A 48 -22.35 37.65 -8.74
C ASN A 48 -21.99 36.88 -7.46
N PHE A 49 -22.13 35.56 -7.50
CA PHE A 49 -21.40 34.67 -6.63
C PHE A 49 -20.01 34.54 -7.23
N ASN A 50 -19.10 35.42 -6.81
CA ASN A 50 -17.67 35.17 -6.92
C ASN A 50 -17.32 34.00 -5.99
N PHE A 51 -17.68 32.79 -6.43
CA PHE A 51 -17.28 31.56 -5.78
C PHE A 51 -15.82 31.33 -6.17
N SER A 52 -14.92 31.44 -5.20
CA SER A 52 -13.50 31.05 -5.24
C SER A 52 -13.35 29.52 -5.42
N ALA A 53 -14.06 28.98 -6.41
CA ALA A 53 -14.27 27.57 -6.70
C ALA A 53 -13.22 27.03 -7.64
N SER A 54 -12.80 27.83 -8.62
CA SER A 54 -11.93 27.41 -9.70
C SER A 54 -10.57 26.94 -9.16
N ASP A 55 -9.99 27.70 -8.22
CA ASP A 55 -8.73 27.34 -7.60
C ASP A 55 -8.90 26.19 -6.60
N LYS A 56 -10.02 26.09 -5.88
CA LYS A 56 -10.26 24.97 -4.95
C LYS A 56 -10.59 23.66 -5.66
N ALA A 57 -11.34 23.71 -6.76
CA ALA A 57 -11.70 22.55 -7.57
C ALA A 57 -10.52 22.05 -8.39
N SER A 58 -9.70 22.94 -8.96
CA SER A 58 -8.45 22.55 -9.63
C SER A 58 -7.44 21.98 -8.64
N ASN A 59 -7.27 22.60 -7.45
CA ASN A 59 -6.43 22.03 -6.39
C ASN A 59 -6.95 20.67 -5.91
N PHE A 60 -8.27 20.49 -5.80
CA PHE A 60 -8.87 19.20 -5.43
C PHE A 60 -8.69 18.13 -6.51
N ALA A 61 -8.85 18.48 -7.79
CA ALA A 61 -8.61 17.58 -8.92
C ALA A 61 -7.13 17.18 -9.00
N ASN A 62 -6.22 18.16 -8.91
CA ASN A 62 -4.77 17.90 -8.85
C ASN A 62 -4.39 17.03 -7.64
N GLN A 63 -5.06 17.23 -6.49
CA GLN A 63 -4.84 16.42 -5.30
C GLN A 63 -5.38 15.00 -5.47
N MET A 64 -6.54 14.82 -6.12
CA MET A 64 -7.08 13.50 -6.45
C MET A 64 -6.18 12.75 -7.44
N ASP A 65 -5.69 13.43 -8.47
CA ASP A 65 -4.77 12.85 -9.44
C ASP A 65 -3.44 12.46 -8.78
N SER A 66 -2.87 13.34 -7.93
CA SER A 66 -1.59 13.06 -7.24
C SER A 66 -1.66 11.92 -6.20
N ASN A 67 -2.86 11.65 -5.67
CA ASN A 67 -3.15 10.58 -4.71
C ASN A 67 -3.83 9.37 -5.37
N SER A 68 -3.96 9.36 -6.70
CA SER A 68 -4.37 8.16 -7.44
C SER A 68 -3.41 7.01 -7.14
N ILE A 69 -3.92 5.78 -7.17
CA ILE A 69 -3.11 4.58 -6.91
C ILE A 69 -1.93 4.53 -7.88
N GLU A 70 -2.14 4.87 -9.15
CA GLU A 70 -1.09 4.94 -10.16
C GLU A 70 0.00 5.94 -9.80
N SER A 71 -0.36 7.18 -9.45
CA SER A 71 0.61 8.22 -9.11
C SER A 71 1.40 7.88 -7.85
N VAL A 72 0.73 7.29 -6.85
CA VAL A 72 1.39 6.81 -5.63
C VAL A 72 2.33 5.65 -5.95
N ALA A 73 1.88 4.66 -6.71
CA ALA A 73 2.69 3.51 -7.10
C ALA A 73 3.94 3.93 -7.88
N ASN A 74 3.80 4.80 -8.89
CA ASN A 74 4.92 5.30 -9.68
C ASN A 74 5.94 6.08 -8.83
N ARG A 75 5.47 6.85 -7.85
CA ARG A 75 6.35 7.62 -6.96
C ARG A 75 7.10 6.73 -5.98
N VAL A 76 6.41 5.76 -5.39
CA VAL A 76 6.92 4.88 -4.33
C VAL A 76 7.78 3.75 -4.90
N SER A 77 7.50 3.25 -6.10
CA SER A 77 8.26 2.16 -6.73
C SER A 77 9.75 2.47 -6.88
N GLN A 78 10.11 3.74 -7.02
CA GLN A 78 11.49 4.23 -7.05
C GLN A 78 12.25 4.01 -5.71
N SER A 79 11.53 3.77 -4.62
CA SER A 79 12.06 3.44 -3.30
C SER A 79 11.88 1.97 -2.94
N VAL A 80 11.41 1.15 -3.88
CA VAL A 80 11.18 -0.29 -3.71
C VAL A 80 12.24 -1.05 -4.51
N VAL A 81 12.74 -2.13 -3.93
CA VAL A 81 13.77 -2.98 -4.54
C VAL A 81 13.37 -4.45 -4.47
N SER A 82 13.83 -5.23 -5.42
CA SER A 82 13.78 -6.69 -5.36
C SER A 82 14.97 -7.21 -4.56
N ILE A 83 14.71 -8.19 -3.70
CA ILE A 83 15.74 -8.90 -2.96
C ILE A 83 15.74 -10.33 -3.47
N VAL A 84 16.86 -10.73 -4.06
CA VAL A 84 17.08 -12.09 -4.55
C VAL A 84 18.08 -12.77 -3.61
N SER A 85 17.60 -13.79 -2.94
CA SER A 85 18.33 -14.60 -1.98
C SER A 85 18.73 -15.92 -2.63
N LYS A 86 20.03 -16.13 -2.88
CA LYS A 86 20.54 -17.40 -3.42
C LYS A 86 20.93 -18.35 -2.30
N ASN A 87 20.47 -19.60 -2.38
CA ASN A 87 20.87 -20.67 -1.48
C ASN A 87 21.86 -21.61 -2.18
N GLN A 88 23.13 -21.63 -1.76
CA GLN A 88 24.01 -22.73 -2.16
C GLN A 88 23.71 -23.98 -1.33
N LYS A 89 22.84 -24.88 -1.83
CA LYS A 89 22.78 -26.26 -1.33
C LYS A 89 23.78 -27.11 -2.10
N SER A 90 24.98 -27.29 -1.55
CA SER A 90 25.91 -28.31 -2.07
C SER A 90 25.41 -29.70 -1.66
N SER A 91 24.64 -30.36 -2.52
CA SER A 91 24.34 -31.79 -2.38
C SER A 91 25.56 -32.58 -2.83
N ARG A 92 26.22 -33.26 -1.90
CA ARG A 92 27.45 -34.05 -2.17
C ARG A 92 27.16 -35.41 -2.83
N PHE A 93 25.90 -35.72 -3.21
CA PHE A 93 25.47 -37.06 -3.62
C PHE A 93 24.81 -37.14 -5.01
N PHE A 94 24.40 -36.03 -5.63
CA PHE A 94 23.88 -35.99 -7.00
C PHE A 94 24.31 -34.67 -7.68
N TYR A 95 24.82 -34.75 -8.91
CA TYR A 95 25.23 -33.62 -9.76
C TYR A 95 24.02 -32.80 -10.26
N SER A 96 23.28 -32.18 -9.34
CA SER A 96 22.22 -31.22 -9.65
C SER A 96 22.28 -30.09 -8.63
N THR A 97 22.92 -28.98 -8.97
CA THR A 97 22.72 -27.70 -8.27
C THR A 97 21.36 -27.16 -8.69
N GLU A 98 20.31 -27.48 -7.94
CA GLU A 98 19.09 -26.67 -7.97
C GLU A 98 19.36 -25.42 -7.11
N ASP A 99 19.68 -24.32 -7.78
CA ASP A 99 19.72 -23.00 -7.16
C ASP A 99 18.28 -22.61 -6.78
N SER A 100 17.87 -22.94 -5.56
CA SER A 100 16.63 -22.40 -5.00
C SER A 100 16.84 -20.92 -4.66
N ALA A 101 16.49 -20.04 -5.62
CA ALA A 101 16.40 -18.61 -5.39
C ALA A 101 15.07 -18.29 -4.69
N SER A 102 15.14 -17.58 -3.56
CA SER A 102 13.96 -16.95 -2.96
C SER A 102 13.98 -15.47 -3.32
N ALA A 103 12.80 -14.92 -3.64
CA ALA A 103 12.65 -13.53 -4.04
C ALA A 103 11.62 -12.85 -3.15
N GLY A 104 11.96 -11.65 -2.67
CA GLY A 104 11.08 -10.79 -1.91
C GLY A 104 11.33 -9.32 -2.21
N THR A 105 10.74 -8.44 -1.41
CA THR A 105 10.81 -7.00 -1.61
C THR A 105 11.57 -6.32 -0.47
N GLY A 106 12.23 -5.20 -0.77
CA GLY A 106 12.78 -4.27 0.21
C GLY A 106 12.34 -2.84 -0.02
N ILE A 107 12.50 -2.02 1.01
CA ILE A 107 12.23 -0.58 1.04
C ILE A 107 13.57 0.15 1.22
N ILE A 108 13.92 1.03 0.30
CA ILE A 108 15.07 1.93 0.46
C ILE A 108 14.71 2.95 1.55
N ILE A 109 15.47 2.98 2.64
CA ILE A 109 15.22 3.87 3.80
C ILE A 109 16.28 4.97 3.94
N SER A 110 17.28 5.01 3.06
CA SER A 110 18.33 6.02 3.05
C SER A 110 19.03 6.10 1.70
N GLU A 111 19.49 7.29 1.32
CA GLU A 111 20.21 7.52 0.05
C GLU A 111 21.55 6.79 -0.05
N ASN A 112 22.16 6.46 1.09
CA ASN A 112 23.40 5.72 1.16
C ASN A 112 23.18 4.18 1.19
N GLY A 113 21.96 3.69 0.95
CA GLY A 113 21.71 2.28 0.65
C GLY A 113 21.40 1.35 1.81
N TYR A 114 20.86 1.84 2.93
CA TYR A 114 20.12 0.98 3.85
C TYR A 114 18.77 0.58 3.24
N ILE A 115 18.48 -0.72 3.30
CA ILE A 115 17.23 -1.34 2.85
C ILE A 115 16.57 -2.01 4.04
N LEU A 116 15.27 -1.78 4.21
CA LEU A 116 14.40 -2.45 5.18
C LEU A 116 13.65 -3.57 4.47
N THR A 117 13.59 -4.76 5.07
CA THR A 117 12.82 -5.90 4.57
C THR A 117 12.41 -6.81 5.73
N ASN A 118 11.77 -7.93 5.44
CA ASN A 118 11.51 -8.96 6.43
C ASN A 118 12.72 -9.87 6.65
N LYS A 119 12.80 -10.47 7.84
CA LYS A 119 13.84 -11.47 8.14
C LYS A 119 13.66 -12.69 7.23
N HIS A 120 12.44 -13.20 7.09
CA HIS A 120 12.23 -14.45 6.35
C HIS A 120 12.61 -14.35 4.86
N VAL A 121 12.61 -13.14 4.27
CA VAL A 121 13.05 -12.88 2.88
C VAL A 121 14.54 -13.21 2.68
N ILE A 122 15.34 -13.06 3.73
CA ILE A 122 16.79 -13.32 3.71
C ILE A 122 17.16 -14.57 4.51
N GLU A 123 16.18 -15.27 5.09
CA GLU A 123 16.41 -16.41 5.94
C GLU A 123 16.81 -17.60 5.07
N LYS A 124 18.08 -18.04 5.22
CA LYS A 124 18.79 -19.12 4.48
C LYS A 124 19.72 -18.65 3.35
N SER A 125 19.71 -17.38 2.97
CA SER A 125 20.56 -16.88 1.86
C SER A 125 22.06 -16.94 2.17
N SER A 126 22.86 -17.53 1.29
CA SER A 126 24.33 -17.39 1.31
C SER A 126 24.79 -16.10 0.64
N GLU A 127 24.02 -15.62 -0.33
CA GLU A 127 24.27 -14.39 -1.09
C GLU A 127 22.97 -13.63 -1.27
N ILE A 128 23.05 -12.29 -1.20
CA ILE A 128 21.93 -11.37 -1.39
C ILE A 128 22.25 -10.44 -2.55
N LEU A 129 21.38 -10.43 -3.55
CA LEU A 129 21.37 -9.47 -4.64
C LEU A 129 20.19 -8.51 -4.43
N VAL A 130 20.45 -7.21 -4.55
CA VAL A 130 19.40 -6.18 -4.55
C VAL A 130 19.29 -5.59 -5.95
N VAL A 131 18.08 -5.57 -6.51
CA VAL A 131 17.80 -4.97 -7.82
C VAL A 131 16.84 -3.80 -7.64
N THR A 132 17.20 -2.62 -8.13
CA THR A 132 16.32 -1.45 -8.07
C THR A 132 15.28 -1.51 -9.18
N ASN A 133 14.19 -0.74 -9.02
CA ASN A 133 13.16 -0.63 -10.06
C ASN A 133 13.67 -0.07 -11.40
N ASN A 134 14.85 0.56 -11.42
CA ASN A 134 15.47 1.06 -12.65
C ASN A 134 16.42 0.01 -13.29
N GLY A 135 16.52 -1.19 -12.72
CA GLY A 135 17.34 -2.30 -13.21
C GLY A 135 18.76 -2.38 -12.64
N ASP A 136 19.17 -1.42 -11.81
CA ASP A 136 20.50 -1.45 -11.20
C ASP A 136 20.61 -2.63 -10.23
N SER A 137 21.65 -3.43 -10.40
CA SER A 137 21.92 -4.63 -9.62
C SER A 137 23.09 -4.44 -8.67
N TYR A 138 22.93 -4.84 -7.41
CA TYR A 138 23.91 -4.70 -6.34
C TYR A 138 24.16 -6.03 -5.63
N GLU A 139 25.36 -6.58 -5.80
CA GLU A 139 25.78 -7.84 -5.18
C GLU A 139 26.52 -7.64 -3.85
N ASN A 140 27.14 -6.47 -3.65
CA ASN A 140 27.84 -6.15 -2.41
C ASN A 140 26.85 -5.63 -1.35
N VAL A 141 26.01 -6.55 -0.86
CA VAL A 141 24.95 -6.28 0.11
C VAL A 141 25.24 -7.04 1.39
N ARG A 142 25.36 -6.32 2.50
CA ARG A 142 25.57 -6.91 3.83
C ARG A 142 24.31 -6.84 4.67
N VAL A 143 24.04 -7.90 5.42
CA VAL A 143 23.03 -7.90 6.49
C VAL A 143 23.63 -7.13 7.68
N VAL A 144 22.99 -6.03 8.11
CA VAL A 144 23.49 -5.21 9.22
C VAL A 144 22.71 -5.41 10.50
N MET A 145 21.46 -5.84 10.42
CA MET A 145 20.65 -6.20 11.58
C MET A 145 19.56 -7.19 11.19
N VAL A 146 19.27 -8.13 12.09
CA VAL A 146 18.12 -9.03 12.03
C VAL A 146 17.43 -8.98 13.40
N ASP A 147 16.13 -8.72 13.40
CA ASP A 147 15.25 -8.82 14.56
C ASP A 147 14.29 -9.99 14.38
N PRO A 148 14.60 -11.17 14.95
CA PRO A 148 13.76 -12.35 14.81
C PRO A 148 12.43 -12.26 15.56
N MET A 149 12.24 -11.27 16.45
CA MET A 149 11.01 -11.14 17.22
C MET A 149 9.93 -10.35 16.49
N SER A 150 10.30 -9.62 15.44
CA SER A 150 9.37 -8.81 14.66
C SER A 150 9.50 -9.07 13.17
N ASP A 151 10.21 -10.13 12.75
CA ASP A 151 10.46 -10.45 11.35
C ASP A 151 11.00 -9.25 10.55
N ILE A 152 12.00 -8.55 11.10
CA ILE A 152 12.65 -7.39 10.46
C ILE A 152 14.10 -7.71 10.14
N ALA A 153 14.55 -7.28 8.97
CA ALA A 153 15.97 -7.21 8.62
C ALA A 153 16.32 -5.85 8.02
N ILE A 154 17.55 -5.41 8.28
CA ILE A 154 18.16 -4.26 7.63
C ILE A 154 19.36 -4.75 6.83
N LEU A 155 19.37 -4.41 5.55
CA LEU A 155 20.50 -4.63 4.64
C LEU A 155 21.21 -3.31 4.38
N LYS A 156 22.47 -3.39 3.94
CA LYS A 156 23.26 -2.25 3.50
C LYS A 156 23.96 -2.59 2.19
N ILE A 157 23.65 -1.82 1.15
CA ILE A 157 24.41 -1.83 -0.09
C ILE A 157 25.71 -1.06 0.13
N SER A 158 26.85 -1.67 -0.15
CA SER A 158 28.16 -1.02 -0.03
C SER A 158 28.31 0.08 -1.09
N ASN A 159 28.83 1.25 -0.68
CA ASN A 159 29.14 2.39 -1.55
C ASN A 159 27.98 2.98 -2.39
N ALA A 160 26.72 2.56 -2.15
CA ALA A 160 25.56 3.17 -2.79
C ALA A 160 25.41 4.65 -2.42
N LYS A 161 25.01 5.47 -3.40
CA LYS A 161 24.70 6.89 -3.27
C LYS A 161 23.54 7.26 -4.19
N GLY A 162 22.77 8.28 -3.82
CA GLY A 162 21.70 8.82 -4.68
C GLY A 162 20.47 7.92 -4.80
N LEU A 163 20.33 6.89 -3.95
CA LEU A 163 19.13 6.06 -3.92
C LEU A 163 17.95 6.86 -3.37
N LYS A 164 16.75 6.69 -3.92
CA LYS A 164 15.58 7.41 -3.45
C LYS A 164 14.99 6.73 -2.22
N ALA A 165 15.15 7.33 -1.05
CA ALA A 165 14.53 6.82 0.18
C ALA A 165 13.02 7.02 0.20
N ALA A 166 12.29 6.03 0.72
CA ALA A 166 10.85 6.08 0.90
C ALA A 166 10.45 7.12 1.96
N GLU A 167 9.35 7.83 1.72
CA GLU A 167 8.76 8.70 2.72
C GLU A 167 8.06 7.86 3.80
N LEU A 168 8.28 8.18 5.07
CA LEU A 168 7.75 7.40 6.19
C LEU A 168 6.56 8.12 6.82
N GLY A 169 5.47 7.39 6.99
CA GLY A 169 4.27 7.85 7.67
C GLY A 169 4.31 7.58 9.17
N ASP A 170 3.16 7.76 9.82
CA ASP A 170 2.97 7.42 11.23
C ASP A 170 1.89 6.35 11.40
N SER A 171 2.31 5.10 11.57
CA SER A 171 1.39 3.99 11.77
C SER A 171 0.60 4.06 13.08
N LYS A 172 0.89 4.99 13.99
CA LYS A 172 0.08 5.21 15.20
C LYS A 172 -1.14 6.08 14.97
N LYS A 173 -1.25 6.72 13.79
CA LYS A 173 -2.34 7.63 13.41
C LYS A 173 -3.27 7.04 12.35
N ILE A 174 -3.08 5.78 12.01
CA ILE A 174 -3.88 5.09 11.01
C ILE A 174 -5.24 4.68 11.57
N ASN A 175 -6.25 4.60 10.71
CA ASN A 175 -7.60 4.23 11.10
C ASN A 175 -8.12 3.06 10.27
N ILE A 176 -8.97 2.22 10.87
CA ILE A 176 -9.71 1.19 10.13
C ILE A 176 -10.55 1.86 9.04
N GLY A 177 -10.56 1.28 7.83
CA GLY A 177 -11.21 1.83 6.64
C GLY A 177 -10.34 2.77 5.80
N GLN A 178 -9.16 3.17 6.30
CA GLN A 178 -8.23 4.01 5.53
C GLN A 178 -7.68 3.22 4.33
N GLN A 179 -7.69 3.83 3.14
CA GLN A 179 -7.13 3.25 1.93
C GLN A 179 -5.61 3.04 2.06
N VAL A 180 -5.16 1.88 1.60
CA VAL A 180 -3.76 1.48 1.56
C VAL A 180 -3.40 0.85 0.23
N ILE A 181 -2.13 0.93 -0.11
CA ILE A 181 -1.55 0.37 -1.33
C ILE A 181 -0.36 -0.47 -0.89
N ALA A 182 -0.34 -1.74 -1.27
CA ALA A 182 0.80 -2.62 -1.07
C ALA A 182 1.58 -2.71 -2.38
N ILE A 183 2.90 -2.53 -2.29
CA ILE A 183 3.79 -2.54 -3.45
C ILE A 183 4.88 -3.58 -3.18
N GLY A 184 5.23 -4.34 -4.21
CA GLY A 184 6.41 -5.18 -4.18
C GLY A 184 6.77 -5.75 -5.54
N ASN A 185 7.80 -6.59 -5.58
CA ASN A 185 8.20 -7.30 -6.78
C ASN A 185 7.86 -8.78 -6.63
N ALA A 186 6.86 -9.25 -7.37
CA ALA A 186 6.42 -10.62 -7.26
C ALA A 186 7.40 -11.57 -7.94
N LEU A 187 8.30 -12.13 -7.13
CA LEU A 187 9.21 -13.21 -7.48
C LEU A 187 10.23 -12.88 -8.58
N GLY A 188 10.46 -11.59 -8.89
CA GLY A 188 11.33 -11.17 -9.99
C GLY A 188 10.74 -11.45 -11.39
N GLU A 189 9.51 -11.97 -11.45
CA GLU A 189 8.79 -12.30 -12.70
C GLU A 189 7.78 -11.19 -13.06
N TYR A 190 7.27 -10.46 -12.07
CA TYR A 190 6.38 -9.30 -12.25
C TYR A 190 6.94 -8.07 -11.53
N ASP A 191 7.62 -7.22 -12.29
CA ASP A 191 8.09 -5.92 -11.81
C ASP A 191 6.91 -5.04 -11.35
N GLY A 192 7.03 -4.49 -10.14
CA GLY A 192 6.09 -3.49 -9.63
C GLY A 192 4.66 -4.00 -9.46
N THR A 193 4.47 -5.12 -8.74
CA THR A 193 3.13 -5.57 -8.34
C THR A 193 2.52 -4.59 -7.35
N VAL A 194 1.37 -4.02 -7.72
CA VAL A 194 0.60 -3.08 -6.91
C VAL A 194 -0.75 -3.69 -6.58
N THR A 195 -1.09 -3.74 -5.30
CA THR A 195 -2.42 -4.11 -4.83
C THR A 195 -2.96 -3.01 -3.93
N SER A 196 -4.27 -2.87 -3.85
CA SER A 196 -4.90 -1.82 -3.03
C SER A 196 -6.04 -2.40 -2.22
N GLY A 197 -6.33 -1.73 -1.11
CA GLY A 197 -7.37 -2.14 -0.17
C GLY A 197 -7.51 -1.08 0.92
N ILE A 198 -7.93 -1.51 2.09
CA ILE A 198 -8.09 -0.71 3.29
C ILE A 198 -7.42 -1.36 4.49
N ILE A 199 -7.26 -0.59 5.57
CA ILE A 199 -6.94 -1.14 6.89
C ILE A 199 -8.19 -1.83 7.45
N SER A 200 -8.16 -3.15 7.58
CA SER A 200 -9.26 -3.95 8.13
C SER A 200 -9.15 -4.14 9.64
N GLY A 201 -7.97 -3.90 10.23
CA GLY A 201 -7.72 -4.07 11.65
C GLY A 201 -6.34 -3.58 12.09
N ILE A 202 -6.19 -3.31 13.38
CA ILE A 202 -4.94 -2.82 14.00
C ILE A 202 -4.69 -3.63 15.27
N GLY A 203 -3.43 -3.84 15.63
CA GLY A 203 -3.06 -4.50 16.88
C GLY A 203 -3.31 -6.00 16.86
N ARG A 204 -3.26 -6.63 15.68
CA ARG A 204 -3.52 -8.07 15.54
C ARG A 204 -2.32 -8.89 16.03
N THR A 205 -2.62 -10.04 16.62
CA THR A 205 -1.65 -11.10 16.86
C THR A 205 -1.87 -12.17 15.81
N VAL A 206 -0.80 -12.56 15.12
CA VAL A 206 -0.83 -13.50 14.00
C VAL A 206 0.23 -14.56 14.25
N GLU A 207 -0.14 -15.82 14.06
CA GLU A 207 0.82 -16.90 13.96
C GLU A 207 1.23 -17.00 12.49
N ALA A 208 2.47 -16.60 12.20
CA ALA A 208 3.08 -16.78 10.90
C ALA A 208 3.81 -18.11 10.88
N SER A 209 3.83 -18.77 9.73
CA SER A 209 4.69 -19.93 9.51
C SER A 209 5.44 -19.78 8.21
N SER A 210 6.61 -20.38 8.13
CA SER A 210 7.36 -20.48 6.89
C SER A 210 6.57 -21.24 5.83
N GLU A 211 6.89 -21.00 4.56
CA GLU A 211 6.21 -21.58 3.41
C GLU A 211 6.25 -23.12 3.41
N ASP A 212 7.34 -23.71 3.92
CA ASP A 212 7.50 -25.15 4.14
C ASP A 212 6.85 -25.66 5.45
N GLY A 213 6.23 -24.79 6.23
CA GLY A 213 5.59 -25.08 7.51
C GLY A 213 6.56 -25.47 8.65
N SER A 214 7.88 -25.38 8.43
CA SER A 214 8.90 -25.88 9.35
C SER A 214 9.14 -24.98 10.57
N SER A 215 8.86 -23.68 10.44
CA SER A 215 8.94 -22.71 11.53
C SER A 215 7.61 -22.00 11.73
N ARG A 216 7.33 -21.65 13.00
CA ARG A 216 6.23 -20.80 13.40
C ARG A 216 6.74 -19.66 14.26
N GLU A 217 6.21 -18.47 14.04
CA GLU A 217 6.49 -17.29 14.82
C GLU A 217 5.18 -16.56 15.15
N VAL A 218 5.13 -15.91 16.31
CA VAL A 218 3.97 -15.13 16.72
C VAL A 218 4.32 -13.66 16.56
N LEU A 219 3.75 -13.04 15.54
CA LEU A 219 3.86 -11.61 15.29
C LEU A 219 2.74 -10.88 16.02
N THR A 220 3.07 -9.75 16.64
CA THR A 220 2.14 -8.97 17.45
C THR A 220 2.09 -7.53 16.97
N ASP A 221 1.00 -6.83 17.30
CA ASP A 221 0.75 -5.45 16.89
C ASP A 221 0.67 -5.26 15.37
N MET A 222 0.19 -6.27 14.63
CA MET A 222 0.12 -6.24 13.17
C MET A 222 -1.02 -5.35 12.67
N ILE A 223 -0.78 -4.67 11.55
CA ILE A 223 -1.83 -4.06 10.72
C ILE A 223 -2.45 -5.17 9.88
N GLN A 224 -3.77 -5.23 9.82
CA GLN A 224 -4.50 -6.11 8.92
C GLN A 224 -5.07 -5.29 7.75
N THR A 225 -5.00 -5.84 6.55
CA THR A 225 -5.53 -5.23 5.32
C THR A 225 -6.19 -6.28 4.43
N ASP A 226 -7.08 -5.85 3.55
CA ASP A 226 -7.61 -6.66 2.44
C ASP A 226 -6.87 -6.42 1.12
N ALA A 227 -5.87 -5.52 1.10
CA ALA A 227 -4.91 -5.46 0.00
C ALA A 227 -4.19 -6.80 -0.09
N ALA A 228 -4.11 -7.38 -1.29
CA ALA A 228 -3.53 -8.71 -1.47
C ALA A 228 -2.02 -8.71 -1.15
N ILE A 229 -1.63 -9.53 -0.17
CA ILE A 229 -0.25 -9.76 0.27
C ILE A 229 0.12 -11.22 -0.01
N ASN A 230 1.18 -11.44 -0.77
CA ASN A 230 1.70 -12.74 -1.21
C ASN A 230 3.23 -12.77 -1.03
N SER A 231 3.88 -13.93 -1.23
CA SER A 231 5.34 -14.09 -1.01
C SER A 231 6.19 -13.01 -1.69
N GLY A 232 5.76 -12.56 -2.87
CA GLY A 232 6.44 -11.53 -3.66
C GLY A 232 6.49 -10.13 -3.06
N ASN A 233 5.40 -9.66 -2.44
CA ASN A 233 5.37 -8.30 -1.85
C ASN A 233 5.78 -8.26 -0.37
N SER A 234 6.15 -9.42 0.20
CA SER A 234 6.74 -9.53 1.53
C SER A 234 8.03 -8.71 1.64
N GLY A 235 8.17 -7.95 2.72
CA GLY A 235 9.24 -6.98 2.95
C GLY A 235 9.05 -5.64 2.24
N GLY A 236 8.06 -5.53 1.34
CA GLY A 236 7.71 -4.30 0.63
C GLY A 236 6.83 -3.35 1.44
N PRO A 237 6.61 -2.12 0.96
CA PRO A 237 5.85 -1.14 1.72
C PRO A 237 4.33 -1.35 1.60
N LEU A 238 3.65 -1.13 2.73
CA LEU A 238 2.24 -0.76 2.78
C LEU A 238 2.18 0.77 2.95
N VAL A 239 1.65 1.48 1.97
CA VAL A 239 1.59 2.95 1.98
C VAL A 239 0.17 3.49 2.11
N ASN A 240 0.05 4.68 2.67
CA ASN A 240 -1.20 5.46 2.63
C ASN A 240 -1.39 6.14 1.27
N ALA A 241 -2.52 6.84 1.09
CA ALA A 241 -2.83 7.58 -0.14
C ALA A 241 -1.82 8.70 -0.50
N GLN A 242 -0.98 9.13 0.44
CA GLN A 242 0.10 10.09 0.18
C GLN A 242 1.39 9.40 -0.31
N GLY A 243 1.44 8.07 -0.31
CA GLY A 243 2.65 7.30 -0.62
C GLY A 243 3.63 7.19 0.53
N GLN A 244 3.20 7.50 1.76
CA GLN A 244 4.02 7.34 2.95
C GLN A 244 3.91 5.92 3.48
N VAL A 245 5.04 5.29 3.77
CA VAL A 245 5.12 3.94 4.34
C VAL A 245 4.53 3.95 5.74
N ILE A 246 3.45 3.20 5.95
CA ILE A 246 2.81 2.99 7.26
C ILE A 246 2.98 1.56 7.76
N GLY A 247 3.36 0.62 6.89
CA GLY A 247 3.67 -0.74 7.27
C GLY A 247 4.65 -1.41 6.32
N ILE A 248 5.11 -2.59 6.73
CA ILE A 248 5.99 -3.47 5.97
C ILE A 248 5.20 -4.75 5.75
N ASN A 249 4.86 -5.05 4.51
CA ASN A 249 4.04 -6.20 4.15
C ASN A 249 4.72 -7.48 4.64
N THR A 250 3.99 -8.38 5.29
CA THR A 250 4.49 -9.68 5.73
C THR A 250 3.57 -10.76 5.21
N ALA A 251 4.08 -11.59 4.31
CA ALA A 251 3.38 -12.78 3.87
C ALA A 251 3.28 -13.77 5.04
N VAL A 252 2.05 -14.10 5.44
CA VAL A 252 1.77 -15.12 6.44
C VAL A 252 1.03 -16.27 5.77
N ALA A 253 1.46 -17.50 6.04
CA ALA A 253 0.75 -18.69 5.59
C ALA A 253 -0.57 -18.85 6.35
N SER A 254 -1.61 -18.13 5.93
CA SER A 254 -2.95 -18.25 6.47
C SER A 254 -3.90 -18.80 5.41
N LYS A 255 -4.83 -19.67 5.82
CA LYS A 255 -5.82 -20.29 4.91
C LYS A 255 -6.93 -19.32 4.47
N ALA A 256 -6.84 -18.04 4.81
CA ALA A 256 -7.88 -17.04 4.58
C ALA A 256 -7.56 -16.20 3.35
N GLN A 257 -8.53 -16.09 2.43
CA GLN A 257 -8.44 -15.18 1.28
C GLN A 257 -8.68 -13.73 1.73
N SER A 258 -8.01 -12.78 1.08
CA SER A 258 -8.15 -11.33 1.33
C SER A 258 -7.86 -10.90 2.78
N ILE A 259 -6.94 -11.61 3.46
CA ILE A 259 -6.41 -11.19 4.77
C ILE A 259 -4.89 -11.07 4.64
N GLY A 260 -4.43 -9.84 4.45
CA GLY A 260 -3.03 -9.46 4.49
C GLY A 260 -2.64 -8.87 5.84
N PHE A 261 -1.36 -8.97 6.17
CA PHE A 261 -0.79 -8.35 7.35
C PHE A 261 0.46 -7.55 7.03
N ALA A 262 0.68 -6.49 7.81
CA ALA A 262 1.88 -5.68 7.73
C ALA A 262 2.36 -5.30 9.12
N ILE A 263 3.68 -5.30 9.30
CA ILE A 263 4.34 -4.81 10.50
C ILE A 263 4.25 -3.28 10.49
N PRO A 264 3.74 -2.61 11.54
CA PRO A 264 3.63 -1.15 11.56
C PRO A 264 5.00 -0.47 11.44
N ILE A 265 5.14 0.58 10.63
CA ILE A 265 6.43 1.28 10.45
C ILE A 265 6.96 1.88 11.76
N SER A 266 6.07 2.20 12.71
CA SER A 266 6.47 2.74 14.00
C SER A 266 7.23 1.73 14.88
N SER A 267 7.12 0.42 14.60
CA SER A 267 7.91 -0.63 15.26
C SER A 267 9.42 -0.48 15.02
N VAL A 268 9.81 -0.01 13.82
CA VAL A 268 11.21 0.18 13.42
C VAL A 268 11.70 1.62 13.61
N LYS A 269 10.89 2.53 14.17
CA LYS A 269 11.26 3.96 14.31
C LYS A 269 12.57 4.18 15.07
N GLY A 270 12.85 3.37 16.10
CA GLY A 270 14.11 3.45 16.85
C GLY A 270 15.33 3.01 16.03
N ILE A 271 15.14 2.01 15.17
CA ILE A 271 16.15 1.48 14.25
C ILE A 271 16.47 2.54 13.19
N LEU A 272 15.43 3.09 12.55
CA LEU A 272 15.56 4.13 11.53
C LEU A 272 16.21 5.41 12.08
N LYS A 273 15.88 5.80 13.33
CA LYS A 273 16.54 6.92 14.02
C LYS A 273 18.02 6.66 14.29
N SER A 274 18.43 5.42 14.46
CA SER A 274 19.85 5.08 14.63
C SER A 274 20.59 5.22 13.31
N ILE A 275 20.02 4.69 12.23
CA ILE A 275 20.54 4.78 10.87
C ILE A 275 20.69 6.25 10.45
N SER A 276 19.69 7.10 10.67
CA SER A 276 19.75 8.53 10.32
C SER A 276 20.81 9.31 11.11
N LYS A 277 21.26 8.78 12.26
CA LYS A 277 22.35 9.32 13.07
C LYS A 277 23.72 8.70 12.75
N GLY A 278 23.81 7.90 11.68
CA GLY A 278 25.04 7.20 11.31
C GLY A 278 25.46 6.12 12.31
N LYS A 279 24.52 5.61 13.13
CA LYS A 279 24.76 4.53 14.08
C LYS A 279 24.29 3.20 13.50
N GLU A 280 24.99 2.13 13.85
CA GLU A 280 24.55 0.78 13.51
C GLU A 280 23.14 0.50 14.09
N PRO A 281 22.21 -0.02 13.28
CA PRO A 281 20.85 -0.33 13.71
C PRO A 281 20.85 -1.42 14.79
N LYS A 282 20.17 -1.16 15.91
CA LYS A 282 20.02 -2.12 17.00
C LYS A 282 18.60 -2.08 17.55
N ARG A 283 18.10 -3.25 17.95
CA ARG A 283 16.83 -3.37 18.66
C ARG A 283 16.97 -2.84 20.09
N ALA A 284 16.02 -2.03 20.53
CA ALA A 284 15.95 -1.62 21.93
C ALA A 284 15.57 -2.81 22.81
N TYR A 285 16.19 -2.91 23.98
CA TYR A 285 15.96 -3.99 24.94
C TYR A 285 15.67 -3.41 26.32
N LEU A 286 14.55 -3.82 26.91
CA LEU A 286 14.14 -3.41 28.26
C LEU A 286 14.54 -4.45 29.30
N GLY A 287 14.38 -5.74 29.00
CA GLY A 287 14.64 -6.85 29.94
C GLY A 287 13.52 -7.10 30.94
N ALA A 288 12.26 -6.91 30.52
CA ALA A 288 11.07 -7.26 31.27
C ALA A 288 10.19 -8.23 30.45
N SER A 289 9.65 -9.24 31.12
CA SER A 289 8.61 -10.12 30.61
C SER A 289 7.26 -9.64 31.09
N TYR A 290 6.22 -9.84 30.27
CA TYR A 290 4.87 -9.48 30.63
C TYR A 290 3.87 -10.52 30.14
N ILE A 291 2.69 -10.49 30.76
CA ILE A 291 1.49 -11.13 30.23
C ILE A 291 0.46 -10.05 29.91
N SER A 292 -0.18 -10.15 28.75
CA SER A 292 -1.22 -9.21 28.36
C SER A 292 -2.41 -9.31 29.31
N ILE A 293 -2.90 -8.16 29.79
CA ILE A 293 -4.08 -8.10 30.63
C ILE A 293 -5.30 -8.35 29.75
N ASN A 294 -5.96 -9.48 30.02
CA ASN A 294 -7.28 -9.82 29.48
C ASN A 294 -8.28 -9.96 30.66
N GLN A 295 -9.54 -10.26 30.37
CA GLN A 295 -10.57 -10.36 31.41
C GLN A 295 -10.26 -11.42 32.48
N GLN A 296 -9.62 -12.54 32.10
CA GLN A 296 -9.24 -13.60 33.02
C GLN A 296 -8.10 -13.14 33.95
N ILE A 297 -7.04 -12.54 33.38
CA ILE A 297 -5.91 -11.98 34.13
C ILE A 297 -6.39 -10.86 35.06
N ARG A 298 -7.25 -9.96 34.57
CA ARG A 298 -7.84 -8.88 35.37
C ARG A 298 -8.56 -9.41 36.60
N LYS A 299 -9.48 -10.37 36.41
CA LYS A 299 -10.22 -11.00 37.52
C LYS A 299 -9.30 -11.74 38.49
N LYS A 300 -8.35 -12.51 37.96
CA LYS A 300 -7.40 -13.31 38.75
C LYS A 300 -6.53 -12.46 39.67
N TYR A 301 -6.07 -11.30 39.20
CA TYR A 301 -5.17 -10.41 39.95
C TYR A 301 -5.88 -9.16 40.49
N ASN A 302 -7.21 -9.10 40.43
CA ASN A 302 -8.03 -7.97 40.86
C ASN A 302 -7.53 -6.61 40.34
N LEU A 303 -7.25 -6.53 39.03
CA LEU A 303 -6.68 -5.33 38.41
C LEU A 303 -7.77 -4.29 38.07
N ASP A 304 -7.50 -3.03 38.37
CA ASP A 304 -8.40 -1.91 38.04
C ASP A 304 -8.48 -1.66 36.54
N VAL A 305 -7.40 -1.98 35.82
CA VAL A 305 -7.29 -1.78 34.37
C VAL A 305 -7.78 -3.00 33.58
N SER A 306 -8.44 -2.75 32.45
CA SER A 306 -8.97 -3.79 31.56
C SER A 306 -8.00 -4.23 30.46
N LYS A 307 -6.94 -3.46 30.21
CA LYS A 307 -5.91 -3.70 29.20
C LYS A 307 -4.56 -3.20 29.70
N GLY A 308 -3.48 -3.80 29.23
CA GLY A 308 -2.10 -3.43 29.57
C GLY A 308 -1.17 -4.63 29.56
N ALA A 309 0.07 -4.40 30.00
CA ALA A 309 1.09 -5.42 30.17
C ALA A 309 1.37 -5.60 31.67
N LEU A 310 0.91 -6.71 32.25
CA LEU A 310 1.25 -7.04 33.62
C LEU A 310 2.67 -7.62 33.62
N VAL A 311 3.60 -6.94 34.30
CA VAL A 311 4.97 -7.41 34.48
C VAL A 311 4.91 -8.72 35.24
N LYS A 312 5.16 -9.82 34.52
CA LYS A 312 5.08 -11.18 35.04
C LYS A 312 5.73 -12.14 34.05
N SER A 313 6.47 -13.12 34.53
CA SER A 313 6.95 -14.22 33.69
C SER A 313 6.10 -15.48 33.83
N ARG A 314 6.05 -16.29 32.77
CA ARG A 314 5.51 -17.67 32.84
C ARG A 314 6.48 -18.63 33.52
N LYS A 315 7.79 -18.33 33.50
CA LYS A 315 8.87 -19.12 34.09
C LYS A 315 9.99 -18.19 34.59
N GLY A 316 10.41 -18.34 35.85
CA GLY A 316 11.45 -17.51 36.45
C GLY A 316 10.99 -16.07 36.72
N ASN A 317 11.94 -15.13 36.77
CA ASN A 317 11.69 -13.73 37.11
C ASN A 317 11.17 -12.94 35.91
N ALA A 318 10.19 -12.06 36.13
CA ALA A 318 9.74 -11.12 35.09
C ALA A 318 10.82 -10.11 34.70
N ILE A 319 11.69 -9.73 35.64
CA ILE A 319 12.74 -8.74 35.43
C ILE A 319 14.09 -9.43 35.35
N VAL A 320 14.80 -9.20 34.24
CA VAL A 320 16.15 -9.72 34.02
C VAL A 320 17.15 -8.94 34.86
N TYR A 321 18.02 -9.65 35.58
CA TYR A 321 19.06 -9.03 36.41
C TYR A 321 20.05 -8.21 35.56
N GLY A 322 20.43 -7.03 36.04
CA GLY A 322 21.28 -6.05 35.34
C GLY A 322 20.60 -5.30 34.19
N SER A 323 19.34 -5.61 33.88
CA SER A 323 18.63 -5.02 32.74
C SER A 323 18.27 -3.54 32.94
N PRO A 324 18.00 -2.80 31.84
CA PRO A 324 17.41 -1.47 31.94
C PRO A 324 16.11 -1.43 32.75
N ALA A 325 15.28 -2.48 32.70
CA ALA A 325 14.05 -2.59 33.48
C ALA A 325 14.34 -2.59 34.99
N GLN A 326 15.32 -3.39 35.43
CA GLN A 326 15.70 -3.44 36.84
C GLN A 326 16.27 -2.10 37.30
N LYS A 327 17.14 -1.47 36.48
CA LYS A 327 17.73 -0.15 36.78
C LYS A 327 16.67 0.95 36.87
N ALA A 328 15.61 0.84 36.08
CA ALA A 328 14.45 1.73 36.13
C ALA A 328 13.48 1.42 37.29
N GLY A 329 13.74 0.36 38.07
CA GLY A 329 12.95 0.01 39.25
C GLY A 329 11.67 -0.80 38.95
N LEU A 330 11.54 -1.40 37.76
CA LEU A 330 10.44 -2.33 37.50
C LEU A 330 10.54 -3.56 38.43
N LYS A 331 9.38 -4.07 38.84
CA LYS A 331 9.21 -5.21 39.74
C LYS A 331 8.16 -6.17 39.19
N ASP A 332 8.31 -7.44 39.53
CA ASP A 332 7.33 -8.52 39.30
C ASP A 332 6.17 -8.42 40.31
#